data_AF-A0A382HXR5-F1
#
_entry.id   AF-A0A382HXR5-F1
#
_cell.length_a   1.000
_cell.length_b   1.000
_cell.length_c   1.000
_cell.angle_alpha   90.00
_cell.angle_beta   90.00
_cell.angle_gamma   90.00
#
_symmetry.space_group_name_H-M   'P 1'
#
loop_
_entity.id
_entity.type
_entity.pdbx_description
1 polymer ?
#
loop_
_entity_poly.entity_id
_entity_poly.type
_entity_poly.pdbx_seq_one_letter_code
_entity_poly.pdbx_strand_id
1 'polypeptide(L)' 'MQRGAEVGRRCYEKGAWVRTIGDIVVMSPPLIVSEDQVTEIFDIIRASIREVD' A
#
# COMPACT_ATOMS: atom_id res chain seq x y z
N MET A 1 8.66 -7.69 -12.51
CA MET A 1 9.29 -7.06 -11.32
C MET A 1 9.01 -5.56 -11.20
N GLN A 2 8.40 -4.89 -12.18
CA GLN A 2 8.15 -3.43 -12.14
C GLN A 2 6.81 -3.06 -11.45
N ARG A 3 5.81 -3.96 -11.50
CA ARG A 3 4.44 -3.72 -11.00
C ARG A 3 4.38 -3.47 -9.50
N GLY A 4 4.93 -4.37 -8.67
CA GLY A 4 4.95 -4.15 -7.22
C GLY A 4 5.62 -2.84 -6.82
N ALA A 5 6.78 -2.50 -7.42
CA ALA A 5 7.48 -1.25 -7.16
C ALA A 5 6.65 -0.01 -7.54
N GLU A 6 5.91 -0.06 -8.66
CA GLU A 6 5.05 1.04 -9.07
C GLU A 6 3.84 1.20 -8.14
N VAL A 7 3.20 0.10 -7.72
CA VAL A 7 2.16 0.12 -6.70
C VAL A 7 2.68 0.74 -5.40
N GLY A 8 3.89 0.35 -4.95
CA GLY A 8 4.52 0.92 -3.77
C GLY A 8 4.73 2.43 -3.85
N ARG A 9 5.16 2.94 -5.01
CA ARG A 9 5.28 4.40 -5.25
C ARG A 9 3.92 5.10 -5.16
N ARG A 10 2.89 4.54 -5.80
CA ARG A 10 1.51 5.08 -5.77
C ARG A 10 0.93 5.10 -4.36
N CYS A 11 1.18 4.06 -3.55
CA CYS A 11 0.79 4.04 -2.15
C CYS A 11 1.47 5.16 -1.36
N TYR A 12 2.77 5.37 -1.56
CA TYR A 12 3.54 6.41 -0.88
C TYR A 12 3.03 7.81 -1.20
N GLU A 13 2.72 8.09 -2.48
CA GLU A 13 2.12 9.36 -2.92
C GLU A 13 0.76 9.65 -2.27
N LYS A 14 0.02 8.60 -1.90
CA LYS A 14 -1.29 8.69 -1.24
C LYS A 14 -1.21 8.63 0.29
N GLY A 15 -0.01 8.54 0.87
CA GLY A 15 0.19 8.56 2.33
C GLY A 15 0.36 7.19 3.01
N ALA A 16 0.40 6.09 2.25
CA ALA A 16 0.67 4.75 2.81
C ALA A 16 2.09 4.29 2.48
N TRP A 17 2.92 4.12 3.50
CA TRP A 17 4.27 3.55 3.32
C TRP A 17 4.24 2.03 3.40
N VAL A 18 4.55 1.37 2.29
CA VAL A 18 4.59 -0.10 2.17
C VAL A 18 5.93 -0.56 1.61
N ARG A 19 6.32 -1.80 1.94
CA ARG A 19 7.48 -2.47 1.35
C ARG A 19 7.01 -3.42 0.26
N THR A 20 7.74 -3.49 -0.84
CA THR A 20 7.43 -4.42 -1.94
C THR A 20 8.53 -5.47 -2.07
N ILE A 21 8.16 -6.73 -2.25
CA ILE A 21 9.07 -7.85 -2.55
C ILE A 21 8.56 -8.53 -3.82
N GLY A 22 9.17 -8.21 -4.97
CA GLY A 22 8.58 -8.57 -6.27
C GLY A 22 7.22 -7.89 -6.41
N ASP A 23 6.17 -8.70 -6.60
CA ASP A 23 4.78 -8.22 -6.70
C ASP A 23 3.99 -8.40 -5.39
N ILE A 24 4.67 -8.71 -4.27
CA ILE A 24 4.07 -8.81 -2.93
C ILE A 24 4.17 -7.46 -2.22
N VAL A 25 3.03 -6.94 -1.76
CA VAL A 25 2.96 -5.78 -0.85
C VAL A 25 3.02 -6.27 0.60
N VAL A 26 4.01 -5.79 1.35
CA VAL A 26 4.24 -6.11 2.75
C VAL A 26 4.02 -4.85 3.58
N MET A 27 3.25 -5.01 4.66
CA MET A 27 2.93 -3.95 5.60
C MET A 27 2.95 -4.50 7.02
N SER A 28 3.46 -3.71 7.95
CA SER A 28 3.51 -4.01 9.39
C SER A 28 3.06 -2.76 10.14
N PRO A 29 1.75 -2.46 10.16
CA PRO A 29 1.25 -1.29 10.88
C PRO A 29 1.58 -1.41 12.38
N PRO A 30 1.69 -0.29 13.09
CA PRO A 30 1.95 -0.31 14.53
C PRO A 30 0.76 -0.93 15.28
N LEU A 31 1.01 -1.54 16.44
CA LEU A 31 -0.04 -2.19 17.25
C LEU A 31 -1.10 -1.22 17.80
N ILE A 32 -0.83 0.09 17.74
CA ILE A 32 -1.75 1.16 18.19
C ILE A 32 -2.74 1.62 17.09
N VAL A 33 -2.65 1.06 15.89
CA VAL A 33 -3.48 1.46 14.73
C VAL A 33 -4.98 1.29 15.04
N SER A 34 -5.82 2.24 14.61
CA SER A 34 -7.28 2.12 14.70
C SER A 34 -7.90 1.39 13.51
N GLU A 35 -9.15 0.95 13.63
CA GLU A 35 -9.89 0.32 12.52
C GLU A 35 -10.06 1.27 11.32
N ASP A 36 -10.28 2.56 11.57
CA ASP A 36 -10.38 3.58 10.53
C ASP A 36 -9.06 3.73 9.76
N GLN A 37 -7.92 3.74 10.48
CA GLN A 37 -6.60 3.80 9.86
C GLN A 37 -6.30 2.53 9.05
N VAL A 38 -6.72 1.35 9.54
CA VAL A 38 -6.61 0.10 8.76
C VAL A 38 -7.40 0.23 7.45
N THR A 39 -8.63 0.74 7.52
CA THR A 39 -9.48 0.96 6.34
C THR A 39 -8.81 1.91 5.34
N GLU A 40 -8.29 3.05 5.81
CA GLU A 40 -7.58 4.02 4.99
C GLU A 40 -6.39 3.40 4.26
N ILE A 41 -5.55 2.61 4.96
CA ILE A 41 -4.39 1.98 4.32
C ILE A 41 -4.84 0.99 3.22
N PHE A 42 -5.87 0.19 3.47
CA PHE A 42 -6.37 -0.76 2.46
C PHE A 42 -7.04 -0.06 1.27
N ASP A 43 -7.72 1.07 1.49
CA ASP A 43 -8.29 1.87 0.40
C ASP A 43 -7.20 2.48 -0.48
N ILE A 44 -6.12 2.98 0.12
CA ILE A 44 -4.94 3.47 -0.62
C ILE A 44 -4.31 2.35 -1.46
N ILE A 45 -4.14 1.16 -0.88
CA ILE A 45 -3.57 0.00 -1.60
C ILE A 45 -4.48 -0.39 -2.77
N ARG A 46 -5.79 -0.48 -2.54
CA ARG A 46 -6.78 -0.81 -3.58
C ARG A 46 -6.75 0.20 -4.73
N ALA A 47 -6.75 1.49 -4.43
CA ALA A 47 -6.69 2.54 -5.44
C ALA A 47 -5.39 2.44 -6.24
N SER A 48 -4.26 2.25 -5.56
CA SER A 48 -2.94 2.16 -6.18
C SER A 48 -2.78 0.95 -7.10
N ILE A 49 -3.36 -0.20 -6.74
CA ILE A 49 -3.37 -1.38 -7.63
C ILE A 49 -4.21 -1.11 -8.89
N ARG A 50 -5.41 -0.52 -8.75
CA ARG A 50 -6.31 -0.22 -9.87
C ARG A 50 -5.76 0.81 -10.86
N GLU A 51 -4.86 1.68 -10.43
CA GLU A 51 -4.20 2.66 -11.29
C GLU A 51 -3.04 2.08 -12.11
N VAL A 52 -2.52 0.91 -11.71
CA VAL A 52 -1.35 0.24 -12.33
C VAL A 52 -1.76 -0.99 -13.15
N ASP A 53 -2.97 -1.52 -12.92
CA ASP A 53 -3.61 -2.52 -13.79
C ASP A 53 -4.06 -1.93 -15.13
#